data_AF-A0A951XKB9-F1
#
_entry.id   AF-A0A951XKB9-F1
#
_cell.length_a   1.000
_cell.length_b   1.000
_cell.length_c   1.000
_cell.angle_alpha   90.00
_cell.angle_beta   90.00
_cell.angle_gamma   90.00
#
_symmetry.space_group_name_H-M   'P 1'
#
loop_
_entity.id
_entity.type
_entity.pdbx_description
1 polymer ?
#
loop_
_entity_poly.entity_id
_entity_poly.type
_entity_poly.pdbx_seq_one_letter_code
_entity_poly.pdbx_strand_id
1 'polypeptide(L)'
;MTGWTPWMTAGNAVMVDPAADQQTGQGQDDFVGDLTYYGFQQKAGKLVSDPTNDYILYRARMAKHDSKGFGGNWELGMDLDGNGSVDLVMKMTDKKGQTITFASPGTGANTSPSTTSWGSFVGSITLNTNTYNYQNATAVDGGYASTSSTANAWVTFGISFNNLQTAIQNYATGFSNYVVNDQTRISYISFTSTQGNAINQDLYGTTGNLSSTVTFADLGAGSGPLSPSGVVPEPATYMQLGVLMLSGLGVMWWRRRGAKGQTTAVDIGPANKHLV
;
A
#
# COMPACT_ATOMS: atom_id res chain seq x y z
N MET A 1 -14.82 11.66 -11.14
CA MET A 1 -13.82 10.83 -10.44
C MET A 1 -14.37 9.41 -10.39
N THR A 2 -13.54 8.42 -10.66
CA THR A 2 -13.81 7.00 -10.34
C THR A 2 -13.98 6.81 -8.84
N GLY A 3 -14.62 5.71 -8.43
CA GLY A 3 -14.95 5.41 -7.03
C GLY A 3 -13.73 5.22 -6.11
N TRP A 4 -14.00 5.04 -4.81
CA TRP A 4 -12.98 4.69 -3.82
C TRP A 4 -12.39 3.31 -4.10
N THR A 5 -11.06 3.19 -4.04
CA THR A 5 -10.34 1.92 -4.19
C THR A 5 -9.99 1.37 -2.82
N PRO A 6 -10.48 0.18 -2.43
CA PRO A 6 -10.11 -0.41 -1.15
C PRO A 6 -8.65 -0.82 -1.11
N TRP A 7 -8.07 -0.81 0.08
CA TRP A 7 -6.75 -1.37 0.30
C TRP A 7 -6.81 -2.90 0.30
N MET A 8 -5.87 -3.48 -0.44
CA MET A 8 -5.73 -4.92 -0.63
C MET A 8 -4.31 -5.29 -0.22
N THR A 9 -4.11 -6.49 0.32
CA THR A 9 -2.77 -7.06 0.53
C THR A 9 -2.07 -7.29 -0.81
N ALA A 10 -0.76 -7.57 -0.77
CA ALA A 10 0.00 -7.93 -1.98
C ALA A 10 -0.55 -9.17 -2.72
N GLY A 11 -1.29 -10.04 -2.02
CA GLY A 11 -1.99 -11.19 -2.59
C GLY A 11 -3.37 -10.88 -3.17
N ASN A 12 -3.74 -9.60 -3.33
CA ASN A 12 -5.07 -9.14 -3.76
C ASN A 12 -6.21 -9.63 -2.86
N ALA A 13 -5.96 -9.83 -1.56
CA ALA A 13 -7.02 -10.05 -0.59
C ALA A 13 -7.42 -8.72 0.06
N VAL A 14 -8.72 -8.48 0.24
CA VAL A 14 -9.25 -7.34 1.00
C VAL A 14 -8.67 -7.39 2.41
N MET A 15 -8.03 -6.30 2.84
CA MET A 15 -7.62 -6.14 4.23
C MET A 15 -8.86 -5.92 5.08
N VAL A 16 -9.03 -6.70 6.14
CA VAL A 16 -10.20 -6.64 7.03
C VAL A 16 -9.76 -6.47 8.47
N ASP A 17 -10.58 -5.77 9.23
CA ASP A 17 -10.42 -5.57 10.66
C ASP A 17 -11.80 -5.64 11.33
N PRO A 18 -12.34 -6.86 11.50
CA PRO A 18 -13.77 -7.03 11.76
C PRO A 18 -14.17 -6.69 13.20
N ALA A 19 -13.21 -6.52 14.10
CA ALA A 19 -13.46 -6.40 15.53
C ALA A 19 -12.69 -5.22 16.11
N ALA A 20 -13.35 -4.52 17.03
CA ALA A 20 -12.69 -3.53 17.85
C ALA A 20 -11.73 -4.22 18.82
N ASP A 21 -10.43 -4.05 18.61
CA ASP A 21 -9.40 -4.81 19.31
C ASP A 21 -8.24 -3.95 19.83
N GLN A 22 -8.34 -2.64 19.69
CA GLN A 22 -7.24 -1.78 20.11
C GLN A 22 -6.88 -1.94 21.60
N GLN A 23 -5.63 -1.67 21.91
CA GLN A 23 -5.08 -1.95 23.24
C GLN A 23 -5.50 -0.93 24.31
N THR A 24 -5.99 0.25 23.93
CA THR A 24 -6.22 1.37 24.87
C THR A 24 -7.64 1.48 25.42
N GLY A 25 -8.61 0.75 24.87
CA GLY A 25 -10.01 0.79 25.30
C GLY A 25 -10.82 2.04 24.92
N GLN A 26 -10.25 2.97 24.16
CA GLN A 26 -10.90 4.15 23.54
C GLN A 26 -11.45 3.89 22.12
N GLY A 27 -12.64 3.31 21.96
CA GLY A 27 -13.12 2.86 20.63
C GLY A 27 -13.26 3.90 19.50
N GLN A 28 -12.84 5.16 19.66
CA GLN A 28 -12.79 6.17 18.59
C GLN A 28 -11.54 6.08 17.70
N ASP A 29 -10.45 5.50 18.22
CA ASP A 29 -9.16 5.36 17.53
C ASP A 29 -8.95 3.95 16.98
N ASP A 30 -10.03 3.20 16.85
CA ASP A 30 -10.05 1.79 16.49
C ASP A 30 -10.58 1.65 15.07
N PHE A 31 -9.82 0.98 14.21
CA PHE A 31 -10.23 0.76 12.84
C PHE A 31 -11.25 -0.36 12.77
N VAL A 32 -12.16 -0.25 11.80
CA VAL A 32 -13.13 -1.31 11.54
C VAL A 32 -13.31 -1.49 10.05
N GLY A 33 -13.30 -2.72 9.58
CA GLY A 33 -13.46 -3.03 8.18
C GLY A 33 -13.82 -4.48 7.94
N ASP A 34 -14.68 -4.72 6.97
CA ASP A 34 -15.02 -6.07 6.52
C ASP A 34 -15.12 -6.11 4.99
N LEU A 35 -15.49 -7.27 4.45
CA LEU A 35 -15.63 -7.49 3.01
C LEU A 35 -16.75 -6.68 2.35
N THR A 36 -17.73 -6.20 3.13
CA THR A 36 -18.85 -5.35 2.69
C THR A 36 -18.50 -3.88 2.84
N TYR A 37 -17.84 -3.54 3.95
CA TYR A 37 -17.48 -2.19 4.32
C TYR A 37 -15.99 -2.11 4.63
N TYR A 38 -15.20 -1.81 3.60
CA TYR A 38 -13.76 -1.71 3.70
C TYR A 38 -13.33 -0.69 4.76
N GLY A 39 -12.34 -1.05 5.58
CA GLY A 39 -11.80 -0.14 6.59
C GLY A 39 -10.97 0.97 5.95
N PHE A 40 -10.23 0.65 4.89
CA PHE A 40 -9.33 1.60 4.22
C PHE A 40 -9.56 1.69 2.73
N GLN A 41 -9.53 2.93 2.25
CA GLN A 41 -9.72 3.25 0.86
C GLN A 41 -8.86 4.43 0.46
N GLN A 42 -8.48 4.47 -0.82
CA GLN A 42 -7.86 5.64 -1.43
C GLN A 42 -8.50 6.00 -2.75
N LYS A 43 -8.27 7.24 -3.19
CA LYS A 43 -8.57 7.70 -4.54
C LYS A 43 -7.60 8.83 -4.92
N ALA A 44 -7.40 9.04 -6.22
CA ALA A 44 -6.69 10.21 -6.70
C ALA A 44 -7.48 11.02 -7.71
N GLY A 45 -7.07 12.27 -7.86
CA GLY A 45 -7.59 13.19 -8.84
C GLY A 45 -7.47 14.63 -8.39
N LYS A 46 -8.13 15.51 -9.13
CA LYS A 46 -8.14 16.96 -8.87
C LYS A 46 -9.33 17.34 -8.01
N LEU A 47 -9.13 18.19 -7.01
CA LEU A 47 -10.26 18.71 -6.24
C LEU A 47 -10.99 19.79 -7.05
N VAL A 48 -12.31 19.90 -6.88
CA VAL A 48 -13.10 20.97 -7.54
C VAL A 48 -12.61 22.36 -7.12
N SER A 49 -12.25 22.51 -5.84
CA SER A 49 -11.71 23.73 -5.25
C SER A 49 -10.26 24.03 -5.65
N ASP A 50 -9.55 23.04 -6.21
CA ASP A 50 -8.15 23.16 -6.60
C ASP A 50 -7.87 22.29 -7.85
N PRO A 51 -8.28 22.77 -9.04
CA PRO A 51 -8.17 22.00 -10.27
C PRO A 51 -6.74 21.95 -10.83
N THR A 52 -5.80 22.73 -10.30
CA THR A 52 -4.42 22.76 -10.82
C THR A 52 -3.56 21.66 -10.22
N ASN A 53 -3.87 21.21 -9.01
CA ASN A 53 -3.10 20.18 -8.31
C ASN A 53 -3.78 18.82 -8.33
N ASP A 54 -2.98 17.76 -8.45
CA ASP A 54 -3.41 16.38 -8.25
C ASP A 54 -3.26 15.98 -6.79
N TYR A 55 -4.23 15.24 -6.28
CA TYR A 55 -4.31 14.82 -4.90
C TYR A 55 -4.41 13.31 -4.81
N ILE A 56 -3.86 12.75 -3.73
CA ILE A 56 -4.26 11.47 -3.17
C ILE A 56 -5.12 11.74 -1.94
N LEU A 57 -6.27 11.07 -1.88
CA LEU A 57 -7.18 11.11 -0.75
C LEU A 57 -7.18 9.74 -0.10
N TYR A 58 -7.05 9.75 1.21
CA TYR A 58 -7.12 8.57 2.06
C TYR A 58 -8.41 8.64 2.86
N ARG A 59 -9.02 7.47 3.08
CA ARG A 59 -10.20 7.32 3.93
C ARG A 59 -10.03 6.09 4.81
N ALA A 60 -10.31 6.27 6.10
CA ALA A 60 -10.35 5.22 7.10
C ALA A 60 -11.72 5.19 7.79
N ARG A 61 -12.19 3.98 8.11
CA ARG A 61 -13.38 3.75 8.92
C ARG A 61 -12.98 3.50 10.37
N MET A 62 -13.55 4.28 11.27
CA MET A 62 -13.33 4.18 12.72
C MET A 62 -14.54 3.54 13.39
N ALA A 63 -14.34 2.76 14.46
CA ALA A 63 -15.39 2.06 15.20
C ALA A 63 -16.40 2.99 15.88
N LYS A 64 -16.01 4.25 16.12
CA LYS A 64 -16.89 5.21 16.81
C LYS A 64 -16.72 6.63 16.28
N HIS A 65 -17.87 7.28 16.11
CA HIS A 65 -17.99 8.70 15.85
C HIS A 65 -18.09 9.51 17.14
N ASP A 66 -17.43 10.68 17.16
CA ASP A 66 -17.57 11.69 18.21
C ASP A 66 -17.98 13.03 17.55
N SER A 67 -18.98 13.72 18.10
CA SER A 67 -19.42 15.01 17.57
C SER A 67 -18.36 16.12 17.68
N LYS A 68 -17.29 15.90 18.45
CA LYS A 68 -16.17 16.83 18.63
C LYS A 68 -15.07 16.70 17.58
N GLY A 69 -15.07 15.65 16.77
CA GLY A 69 -13.99 15.33 15.83
C GLY A 69 -13.47 13.90 16.02
N PHE A 70 -12.48 13.53 15.20
CA PHE A 70 -11.78 12.25 15.33
C PHE A 70 -11.01 12.19 16.66
N GLY A 71 -10.37 13.30 17.05
CA GLY A 71 -9.71 13.44 18.34
C GLY A 71 -8.48 12.54 18.53
N GLY A 72 -8.05 11.79 17.51
CA GLY A 72 -6.93 10.84 17.54
C GLY A 72 -5.75 11.24 16.63
N ASN A 73 -4.74 10.37 16.57
CA ASN A 73 -3.72 10.41 15.50
C ASN A 73 -3.96 9.23 14.58
N TRP A 74 -4.14 9.50 13.29
CA TRP A 74 -4.17 8.48 12.25
C TRP A 74 -2.87 8.58 11.44
N GLU A 75 -2.12 7.50 11.40
CA GLU A 75 -0.78 7.45 10.82
C GLU A 75 -0.72 6.41 9.70
N LEU A 76 -0.02 6.79 8.62
CA LEU A 76 0.28 5.95 7.48
C LEU A 76 1.79 5.75 7.40
N GLY A 77 2.25 4.51 7.55
CA GLY A 77 3.61 4.13 7.20
C GLY A 77 3.67 3.80 5.71
N MET A 78 4.64 4.35 4.99
CA MET A 78 4.82 4.16 3.55
C MET A 78 6.09 3.38 3.28
N ASP A 79 5.98 2.30 2.50
CA ASP A 79 7.10 1.58 1.88
C ASP A 79 7.19 2.07 0.42
N LEU A 80 8.26 2.81 0.14
CA LEU A 80 8.45 3.59 -1.09
C LEU A 80 9.30 2.84 -2.13
N ASP A 81 10.10 1.87 -1.70
CA ASP A 81 10.95 1.04 -2.58
C ASP A 81 10.47 -0.42 -2.71
N GLY A 82 9.45 -0.82 -1.94
CA GLY A 82 8.86 -2.16 -1.96
C GLY A 82 9.66 -3.20 -1.18
N ASN A 83 10.55 -2.79 -0.27
CA ASN A 83 11.37 -3.70 0.51
C ASN A 83 10.65 -4.27 1.76
N GLY A 84 9.42 -3.85 2.03
CA GLY A 84 8.61 -4.28 3.18
C GLY A 84 8.88 -3.51 4.46
N SER A 85 9.74 -2.48 4.43
CA SER A 85 10.05 -1.59 5.55
C SER A 85 9.39 -0.23 5.36
N VAL A 86 9.02 0.42 6.46
CA VAL A 86 8.49 1.79 6.41
C VAL A 86 9.63 2.79 6.18
N ASP A 87 9.54 3.55 5.09
CA ASP A 87 10.47 4.61 4.66
C ASP A 87 10.04 6.02 5.06
N LEU A 88 8.75 6.21 5.34
CA LEU A 88 8.17 7.49 5.77
C LEU A 88 6.91 7.23 6.60
N VAL A 89 6.72 8.00 7.68
CA VAL A 89 5.45 8.03 8.41
C VAL A 89 4.76 9.37 8.17
N MET A 90 3.51 9.33 7.74
CA MET A 90 2.64 10.49 7.62
C MET A 90 1.53 10.42 8.66
N LYS A 91 1.37 11.47 9.46
CA LYS A 91 0.35 11.55 10.50
C LYS A 91 -0.66 12.65 10.21
N MET A 92 -1.93 12.29 10.29
CA MET A 92 -3.05 13.23 10.36
C MET A 92 -3.57 13.31 11.80
N THR A 93 -3.75 14.53 12.30
CA THR A 93 -4.38 14.81 13.60
C THR A 93 -5.38 15.95 13.46
N ASP A 94 -6.41 15.95 14.31
CA ASP A 94 -7.35 17.07 14.46
C ASP A 94 -7.36 17.73 15.87
N LYS A 95 -6.69 17.11 16.86
CA LYS A 95 -6.56 17.58 18.26
C LYS A 95 -6.18 19.05 18.43
N LYS A 96 -5.37 19.61 17.54
CA LYS A 96 -4.87 21.00 17.60
C LYS A 96 -5.03 21.72 16.25
N GLY A 97 -6.11 21.39 15.54
CA GLY A 97 -6.32 21.75 14.14
C GLY A 97 -6.00 20.57 13.23
N GLN A 98 -6.69 20.53 12.08
CA GLN A 98 -6.52 19.45 11.11
C GLN A 98 -5.19 19.64 10.37
N THR A 99 -4.21 18.79 10.65
CA THR A 99 -2.86 18.93 10.08
C THR A 99 -2.30 17.58 9.67
N ILE A 100 -1.44 17.60 8.64
CA ILE A 100 -0.56 16.50 8.26
C ILE A 100 0.87 16.85 8.65
N THR A 101 1.55 15.91 9.29
CA THR A 101 2.98 16.00 9.66
C THR A 101 3.68 14.72 9.23
N PHE A 102 5.02 14.74 9.13
CA PHE A 102 5.82 13.62 8.64
C PHE A 102 6.95 13.27 9.58
N ALA A 103 7.32 12.00 9.68
CA ALA A 103 8.48 11.57 10.43
C ALA A 103 9.34 10.63 9.57
N SER A 104 10.65 10.84 9.63
CA SER A 104 11.63 9.90 9.09
C SER A 104 11.60 8.59 9.89
N PRO A 105 11.88 7.44 9.25
CA PRO A 105 12.07 6.20 9.96
C PRO A 105 13.22 6.32 10.96
N GLY A 106 13.08 5.63 12.09
CA GLY A 106 14.05 5.60 13.16
C GLY A 106 15.16 4.59 12.88
N THR A 107 15.77 4.08 13.95
CA THR A 107 16.87 3.12 13.88
C THR A 107 16.43 1.66 13.78
N GLY A 108 15.14 1.39 14.02
CA GLY A 108 14.55 0.06 13.89
C GLY A 108 14.49 -0.41 12.43
N ALA A 109 14.31 -1.73 12.26
CA ALA A 109 14.16 -2.32 10.93
C ALA A 109 12.86 -1.89 10.24
N ASN A 110 11.83 -1.52 11.00
CA ASN A 110 10.53 -1.05 10.51
C ASN A 110 9.82 -2.03 9.55
N THR A 111 10.08 -3.33 9.67
CA THR A 111 9.42 -4.39 8.88
C THR A 111 8.29 -5.10 9.64
N SER A 112 8.18 -4.87 10.94
CA SER A 112 7.18 -5.46 11.83
C SER A 112 6.83 -4.52 12.98
N PRO A 113 5.65 -4.68 13.62
CA PRO A 113 5.19 -3.78 14.69
C PRO A 113 6.23 -3.56 15.81
N SER A 114 6.87 -4.64 16.28
CA SER A 114 7.86 -4.57 17.36
C SER A 114 9.20 -3.95 16.97
N THR A 115 9.47 -3.81 15.67
CA THR A 115 10.72 -3.25 15.14
C THR A 115 10.56 -1.82 14.63
N THR A 116 9.34 -1.27 14.70
CA THR A 116 9.06 0.05 14.16
C THR A 116 9.49 1.15 15.11
N SER A 117 10.13 2.17 14.54
CA SER A 117 10.51 3.39 15.23
C SER A 117 10.52 4.54 14.22
N TRP A 118 10.24 5.76 14.67
CA TRP A 118 10.38 6.95 13.84
C TRP A 118 10.84 8.15 14.65
N GLY A 119 11.40 9.14 13.95
CA GLY A 119 11.87 10.39 14.54
C GLY A 119 10.73 11.32 14.95
N SER A 120 11.08 12.56 15.28
CA SER A 120 10.10 13.61 15.55
C SER A 120 9.29 13.95 14.29
N PHE A 121 7.99 14.15 14.48
CA PHE A 121 7.14 14.68 13.43
C PHE A 121 7.51 16.14 13.10
N VAL A 122 7.78 16.37 11.81
CA VAL A 122 8.19 17.63 11.19
C VAL A 122 7.31 17.94 9.98
N GLY A 123 7.41 19.18 9.48
CA GLY A 123 6.48 19.69 8.49
C GLY A 123 5.06 19.86 9.07
N SER A 124 4.26 20.72 8.46
CA SER A 124 2.86 20.88 8.86
C SER A 124 2.07 21.39 7.67
N ILE A 125 1.17 20.56 7.15
CA ILE A 125 0.21 20.94 6.12
C ILE A 125 -1.13 21.10 6.81
N THR A 126 -1.66 22.33 6.84
CA THR A 126 -3.00 22.58 7.37
C THR A 126 -4.05 22.09 6.37
N LEU A 127 -4.98 21.28 6.87
CA LEU A 127 -6.12 20.80 6.10
C LEU A 127 -7.29 21.78 6.23
N ASN A 128 -8.18 21.75 5.25
CA ASN A 128 -9.39 22.55 5.22
C ASN A 128 -10.59 21.66 4.82
N THR A 129 -11.78 22.26 4.69
CA THR A 129 -13.01 21.53 4.37
C THR A 129 -13.01 20.81 3.02
N ASN A 130 -12.09 21.13 2.11
CA ASN A 130 -11.92 20.43 0.84
C ASN A 130 -10.96 19.24 0.93
N THR A 131 -10.05 19.26 1.91
CA THR A 131 -8.99 18.25 2.09
C THR A 131 -9.13 17.45 3.38
N TYR A 132 -10.18 17.67 4.15
CA TYR A 132 -10.51 16.92 5.37
C TYR A 132 -12.02 16.80 5.56
N ASN A 133 -12.47 15.62 5.99
CA ASN A 133 -13.83 15.39 6.43
C ASN A 133 -13.85 14.32 7.54
N TYR A 134 -14.67 14.53 8.56
CA TYR A 134 -15.00 13.54 9.57
C TYR A 134 -16.52 13.49 9.75
N GLN A 135 -17.10 12.32 9.52
CA GLN A 135 -18.56 12.15 9.47
C GLN A 135 -18.98 10.74 9.87
N ASN A 136 -20.26 10.55 10.22
CA ASN A 136 -20.81 9.23 10.46
C ASN A 136 -20.70 8.32 9.21
N ALA A 137 -20.33 7.05 9.43
CA ALA A 137 -20.20 6.02 8.40
C ALA A 137 -21.48 5.19 8.27
N THR A 138 -22.54 5.84 7.77
CA THR A 138 -23.89 5.28 7.69
C THR A 138 -24.21 4.52 6.40
N ALA A 139 -23.29 4.57 5.42
CA ALA A 139 -23.30 3.72 4.23
C ALA A 139 -21.87 3.48 3.73
N VAL A 140 -21.71 2.53 2.81
CA VAL A 140 -20.45 2.25 2.08
C VAL A 140 -19.87 3.54 1.46
N ASP A 141 -20.75 4.44 0.99
CA ASP A 141 -20.39 5.72 0.36
C ASP A 141 -21.14 6.94 0.95
N GLY A 142 -21.21 7.05 2.28
CA GLY A 142 -21.56 8.33 2.94
C GLY A 142 -23.03 8.79 2.88
N GLY A 143 -24.00 7.89 2.66
CA GLY A 143 -25.43 8.19 2.82
C GLY A 143 -25.87 8.18 4.29
N TYR A 144 -26.38 9.31 4.79
CA TYR A 144 -26.75 9.59 6.18
C TYR A 144 -27.95 8.78 6.73
N ALA A 145 -27.68 7.88 7.68
CA ALA A 145 -28.59 7.47 8.77
C ALA A 145 -27.92 6.46 9.73
N SER A 146 -27.67 6.85 10.98
CA SER A 146 -27.64 5.90 12.10
C SER A 146 -28.14 6.62 13.35
N THR A 147 -29.08 5.96 14.03
CA THR A 147 -29.69 6.38 15.30
C THR A 147 -29.09 5.64 16.50
N SER A 148 -27.91 4.99 16.38
CA SER A 148 -27.21 4.38 17.52
C SER A 148 -26.11 5.29 18.08
N SER A 149 -25.88 5.19 19.40
CA SER A 149 -24.84 5.90 20.15
C SER A 149 -23.41 5.38 19.91
N THR A 150 -23.22 4.48 18.94
CA THR A 150 -21.96 3.80 18.60
C THR A 150 -21.78 3.71 17.07
N ALA A 151 -22.19 4.73 16.34
CA ALA A 151 -22.02 4.74 14.88
C ALA A 151 -20.54 4.80 14.51
N ASN A 152 -20.11 3.99 13.55
CA ASN A 152 -18.78 4.11 12.95
C ASN A 152 -18.61 5.50 12.32
N ALA A 153 -17.37 5.93 12.09
CA ALA A 153 -17.06 7.18 11.42
C ALA A 153 -16.17 6.98 10.19
N TRP A 154 -16.29 7.88 9.23
CA TRP A 154 -15.32 8.05 8.15
C TRP A 154 -14.43 9.23 8.49
N VAL A 155 -13.12 8.99 8.56
CA VAL A 155 -12.10 10.03 8.53
C VAL A 155 -11.54 10.06 7.11
N THR A 156 -11.55 11.21 6.46
CA THR A 156 -10.98 11.40 5.13
C THR A 156 -10.03 12.59 5.15
N PHE A 157 -8.85 12.44 4.57
CA PHE A 157 -7.99 13.57 4.28
C PHE A 157 -7.31 13.44 2.91
N GLY A 158 -6.85 14.57 2.37
CA GLY A 158 -6.16 14.64 1.09
C GLY A 158 -4.84 15.39 1.19
N ILE A 159 -3.86 14.95 0.39
CA ILE A 159 -2.57 15.60 0.21
C ILE A 159 -2.27 15.72 -1.28
N SER A 160 -1.76 16.87 -1.72
CA SER A 160 -1.35 17.06 -3.11
C SER A 160 -0.10 16.25 -3.42
N PHE A 161 0.07 15.81 -4.66
CA PHE A 161 1.24 15.07 -5.10
C PHE A 161 2.53 15.87 -4.85
N ASN A 162 2.51 17.18 -5.09
CA ASN A 162 3.66 18.05 -4.83
C ASN A 162 4.06 18.09 -3.35
N ASN A 163 3.08 18.17 -2.45
CA ASN A 163 3.35 18.17 -1.01
C ASN A 163 3.86 16.81 -0.52
N LEU A 164 3.27 15.72 -1.01
CA LEU A 164 3.73 14.36 -0.69
C LEU A 164 5.16 14.12 -1.23
N GLN A 165 5.44 14.54 -2.46
CA GLN A 165 6.77 14.46 -3.06
C GLN A 165 7.80 15.24 -2.23
N THR A 166 7.48 16.47 -1.87
CA THR A 166 8.36 17.31 -1.03
C THR A 166 8.65 16.65 0.31
N ALA A 167 7.63 16.05 0.94
CA ALA A 167 7.79 15.33 2.19
C ALA A 167 8.69 14.10 2.05
N ILE A 168 8.48 13.28 1.00
CA ILE A 168 9.33 12.11 0.70
C ILE A 168 10.78 12.56 0.49
N GLN A 169 11.01 13.55 -0.36
CA GLN A 169 12.36 14.01 -0.68
C GLN A 169 13.12 14.57 0.53
N ASN A 170 12.40 15.20 1.46
CA ASN A 170 13.01 15.81 2.64
C ASN A 170 13.19 14.84 3.81
N TYR A 171 12.33 13.83 3.94
CA TYR A 171 12.22 13.04 5.18
C TYR A 171 12.41 11.54 4.99
N ALA A 172 12.30 11.00 3.77
CA ALA A 172 12.62 9.60 3.50
C ALA A 172 14.09 9.46 3.06
N THR A 173 14.84 8.59 3.74
CA THR A 173 16.29 8.43 3.48
C THR A 173 16.53 7.75 2.15
N GLY A 174 17.33 8.38 1.28
CA GLY A 174 17.64 7.83 -0.06
C GLY A 174 16.66 8.22 -1.17
N PHE A 175 15.65 9.03 -0.85
CA PHE A 175 14.56 9.38 -1.78
C PHE A 175 14.58 10.85 -2.25
N SER A 176 15.73 11.52 -2.24
CA SER A 176 15.86 12.95 -2.56
C SER A 176 15.40 13.33 -3.99
N ASN A 177 15.36 12.36 -4.90
CA ASN A 177 14.92 12.52 -6.29
C ASN A 177 13.58 11.81 -6.59
N TYR A 178 12.86 11.37 -5.56
CA TYR A 178 11.59 10.66 -5.74
C TYR A 178 10.54 11.57 -6.39
N VAL A 179 9.77 11.06 -7.34
CA VAL A 179 8.74 11.81 -8.06
C VAL A 179 7.39 11.16 -7.78
N VAL A 180 6.40 11.95 -7.36
CA VAL A 180 5.04 11.48 -7.12
C VAL A 180 4.14 11.88 -8.29
N ASN A 181 3.54 10.88 -8.92
CA ASN A 181 2.57 11.00 -10.00
C ASN A 181 1.51 9.89 -9.90
N ASP A 182 0.58 9.84 -10.85
CA ASP A 182 -0.54 8.89 -10.90
C ASP A 182 -0.14 7.42 -11.13
N GLN A 183 1.11 7.18 -11.51
CA GLN A 183 1.72 5.86 -11.71
C GLN A 183 2.61 5.43 -10.54
N THR A 184 2.93 6.34 -9.63
CA THR A 184 3.78 6.05 -8.46
C THR A 184 3.12 4.96 -7.62
N ARG A 185 3.89 3.98 -7.18
CA ARG A 185 3.37 2.86 -6.40
C ARG A 185 3.93 2.95 -5.00
N ILE A 186 3.03 2.92 -4.01
CA ILE A 186 3.39 2.97 -2.60
C ILE A 186 2.62 1.85 -1.90
N SER A 187 3.32 1.10 -1.07
CA SER A 187 2.71 0.16 -0.15
C SER A 187 2.53 0.86 1.19
N TYR A 188 1.46 0.53 1.92
CA TYR A 188 1.08 1.23 3.14
C TYR A 188 0.82 0.28 4.29
N ILE A 189 1.13 0.75 5.50
CA ILE A 189 0.49 0.29 6.73
C ILE A 189 -0.34 1.45 7.29
N SER A 190 -1.42 1.15 7.99
CA SER A 190 -2.18 2.17 8.73
C SER A 190 -2.33 1.79 10.18
N PHE A 191 -2.11 2.75 11.05
CA PHE A 191 -2.20 2.56 12.49
C PHE A 191 -2.73 3.82 13.18
N THR A 192 -3.25 3.67 14.38
CA THR A 192 -3.55 4.79 15.28
C THR A 192 -2.56 4.82 16.42
N SER A 193 -2.40 6.01 17.02
CA SER A 193 -1.51 6.18 18.15
C SER A 193 -2.01 7.23 19.15
N THR A 194 -1.79 6.96 20.43
CA THR A 194 -1.89 8.00 21.47
C THR A 194 -0.63 8.87 21.52
N GLN A 195 0.51 8.31 21.08
CA GLN A 195 1.83 8.92 21.12
C GLN A 195 2.45 8.84 19.73
N GLY A 196 2.90 9.97 19.20
CA GLY A 196 3.42 10.04 17.82
C GLY A 196 4.83 9.49 17.66
N ASN A 197 5.20 8.38 18.31
CA ASN A 197 6.52 7.75 18.17
C ASN A 197 6.47 6.21 18.12
N ALA A 198 5.30 5.59 18.28
CA ALA A 198 5.13 4.14 18.19
C ALA A 198 3.72 3.74 17.75
N ILE A 199 3.60 2.54 17.20
CA ILE A 199 2.31 1.87 16.93
C ILE A 199 1.80 1.38 18.28
N ASN A 200 0.78 2.01 18.86
CA ASN A 200 0.39 1.73 20.24
C ASN A 200 -1.11 1.76 20.57
N GLN A 201 -1.97 1.99 19.57
CA GLN A 201 -3.41 1.81 19.74
C GLN A 201 -3.89 0.64 18.92
N ASP A 202 -3.80 0.78 17.60
CA ASP A 202 -4.34 -0.17 16.63
C ASP A 202 -3.46 -0.21 15.38
N LEU A 203 -3.44 -1.36 14.71
CA LEU A 203 -2.77 -1.60 13.43
C LEU A 203 -3.76 -2.32 12.50
N TYR A 204 -4.19 -1.63 11.46
CA TYR A 204 -5.21 -2.16 10.58
C TYR A 204 -4.79 -3.46 9.90
N GLY A 205 -5.73 -4.40 9.85
CA GLY A 205 -5.56 -5.66 9.12
C GLY A 205 -4.98 -6.77 9.99
N THR A 206 -4.85 -6.55 11.31
CA THR A 206 -4.35 -7.57 12.22
C THR A 206 -4.98 -7.46 13.60
N THR A 207 -5.31 -8.59 14.22
CA THR A 207 -5.92 -8.58 15.56
C THR A 207 -4.87 -8.79 16.66
N GLY A 208 -4.61 -7.77 17.48
CA GLY A 208 -3.81 -7.85 18.71
C GLY A 208 -2.29 -7.98 18.54
N ASN A 209 -1.72 -7.66 17.36
CA ASN A 209 -0.34 -7.98 16.99
C ASN A 209 0.68 -6.82 17.11
N LEU A 210 0.43 -5.83 17.97
CA LEU A 210 1.30 -4.64 18.08
C LEU A 210 2.73 -4.94 18.57
N SER A 211 2.97 -6.10 19.19
CA SER A 211 4.29 -6.55 19.64
C SER A 211 4.85 -7.70 18.80
N SER A 212 4.24 -8.00 17.64
CA SER A 212 4.69 -9.08 16.77
C SER A 212 6.03 -8.76 16.09
N THR A 213 6.87 -9.78 15.91
CA THR A 213 8.07 -9.75 15.08
C THR A 213 7.81 -10.24 13.65
N VAL A 214 6.59 -10.71 13.37
CA VAL A 214 6.17 -11.14 12.03
C VAL A 214 6.06 -9.90 11.14
N THR A 215 6.48 -10.03 9.88
CA THR A 215 6.48 -8.88 8.96
C THR A 215 5.07 -8.32 8.75
N PHE A 216 4.96 -7.03 8.39
CA PHE A 216 3.65 -6.44 8.08
C PHE A 216 2.90 -7.18 6.97
N ALA A 217 3.63 -7.67 5.96
CA ALA A 217 3.05 -8.44 4.86
C ALA A 217 2.47 -9.77 5.36
N ASP A 218 3.25 -10.51 6.17
CA ASP A 218 2.82 -11.81 6.71
C ASP A 218 1.69 -11.67 7.75
N LEU A 219 1.61 -10.53 8.43
CA LEU A 219 0.49 -10.19 9.32
C LEU A 219 -0.79 -9.81 8.58
N GLY A 220 -0.72 -9.54 7.27
CA GLY A 220 -1.82 -8.94 6.50
C GLY A 220 -2.05 -7.46 6.79
N ALA A 221 -1.14 -6.81 7.52
CA ALA A 221 -1.20 -5.40 7.90
C ALA A 221 -0.62 -4.45 6.84
N GLY A 222 0.16 -5.00 5.89
CA GLY A 222 0.67 -4.26 4.73
C GLY A 222 -0.26 -4.35 3.53
N SER A 223 -0.57 -3.21 2.92
CA SER A 223 -1.19 -3.18 1.60
C SER A 223 -0.17 -3.56 0.52
N GLY A 224 -0.66 -4.08 -0.61
CA GLY A 224 0.13 -4.20 -1.82
C GLY A 224 0.44 -2.81 -2.42
N PRO A 225 1.35 -2.75 -3.40
CA PRO A 225 1.72 -1.49 -4.03
C PRO A 225 0.53 -0.89 -4.80
N LEU A 226 -0.01 0.23 -4.29
CA LEU A 226 -1.15 0.93 -4.86
C LEU A 226 -0.68 2.15 -5.65
N SER A 227 -1.19 2.34 -6.86
CA SER A 227 -1.08 3.64 -7.51
C SER A 227 -2.13 4.61 -6.96
N PRO A 228 -1.88 5.94 -6.97
CA PRO A 228 -2.90 6.91 -6.61
C PRO A 228 -4.20 6.73 -7.39
N SER A 229 -4.10 6.36 -8.66
CA SER A 229 -5.24 6.07 -9.54
C SER A 229 -6.04 4.82 -9.18
N GLY A 230 -5.58 4.01 -8.21
CA GLY A 230 -6.25 2.79 -7.77
C GLY A 230 -6.12 1.61 -8.75
N VAL A 231 -5.27 1.75 -9.77
CA VAL A 231 -5.04 0.69 -10.75
C VAL A 231 -4.03 -0.30 -10.17
N VAL A 232 -4.55 -1.34 -9.52
CA VAL A 232 -3.77 -2.55 -9.19
C VAL A 232 -3.36 -3.19 -10.52
N PRO A 233 -2.07 -3.47 -10.77
CA PRO A 233 -1.66 -4.21 -11.96
C PRO A 233 -2.36 -5.55 -11.94
N GLU A 234 -2.91 -5.97 -13.08
CA GLU A 234 -3.22 -7.38 -13.23
C GLU A 234 -1.92 -8.17 -12.97
N PRO A 235 -1.93 -9.21 -12.11
CA PRO A 235 -0.73 -9.96 -11.75
C PRO A 235 -0.04 -10.71 -12.93
N ALA A 236 -0.43 -10.45 -14.18
CA ALA A 236 0.04 -11.14 -15.37
C ALA A 236 1.32 -10.56 -16.01
N THR A 237 1.70 -9.29 -15.77
CA THR A 237 2.76 -8.67 -16.57
C THR A 237 4.16 -9.19 -16.23
N TYR A 238 4.41 -9.59 -14.98
CA TYR A 238 5.72 -10.15 -14.59
C TYR A 238 5.87 -11.64 -14.90
N MET A 239 4.76 -12.40 -14.94
CA MET A 239 4.80 -13.81 -15.33
C MET A 239 4.90 -14.02 -16.85
N GLN A 240 4.31 -13.14 -17.68
CA GLN A 240 4.39 -13.28 -19.12
C GLN A 240 5.81 -13.08 -19.67
N LEU A 241 6.62 -12.21 -19.08
CA LEU A 241 8.03 -12.07 -19.48
C LEU A 241 8.83 -13.34 -19.18
N GLY A 242 8.55 -14.03 -18.08
CA GLY A 242 9.17 -15.31 -17.75
C GLY A 242 8.79 -16.44 -18.73
N VAL A 243 7.51 -16.53 -19.10
CA VAL A 243 7.00 -17.57 -20.02
C VAL A 243 7.44 -17.32 -21.48
N LEU A 244 7.57 -16.05 -21.91
CA LEU A 244 8.06 -15.74 -23.25
C LEU A 244 9.57 -16.04 -23.41
N MET A 245 10.37 -15.82 -22.35
CA MET A 245 11.80 -16.13 -22.36
C MET A 245 12.07 -17.65 -22.37
N LEU A 246 11.27 -18.44 -21.66
CA LEU A 246 11.39 -19.90 -21.66
C LEU A 246 10.96 -20.54 -22.99
N SER A 247 9.92 -20.02 -23.64
CA SER A 247 9.50 -20.51 -24.96
C SER A 247 10.52 -20.14 -26.07
N GLY A 248 11.14 -18.96 -26.00
CA GLY A 248 12.21 -18.56 -26.91
C GLY A 248 13.46 -19.46 -26.82
N LEU A 249 13.90 -19.82 -25.61
CA LEU A 249 15.03 -20.72 -25.40
C LEU A 249 14.72 -22.16 -25.82
N GLY A 250 13.48 -22.64 -25.57
CA GLY A 250 13.03 -23.96 -26.00
C GLY A 250 13.06 -24.14 -27.52
N VAL A 251 12.61 -23.14 -28.28
CA VAL A 251 12.61 -23.16 -29.76
C VAL A 251 14.03 -23.11 -30.32
N MET A 252 14.93 -22.31 -29.71
CA MET A 252 16.34 -22.26 -30.12
C MET A 252 17.08 -23.59 -29.88
N TRP A 253 16.76 -24.30 -28.79
CA TRP A 253 17.37 -25.59 -28.50
C TRP A 253 16.84 -26.70 -29.42
N TRP A 254 15.56 -26.65 -29.79
CA TRP A 254 14.96 -27.63 -30.71
C TRP A 254 15.52 -27.48 -32.14
N ARG A 255 15.72 -26.26 -32.63
CA ARG A 255 16.34 -26.01 -33.96
C ARG A 255 17.78 -26.50 -34.07
N ARG A 256 18.54 -26.56 -32.98
CA ARG A 256 19.94 -27.06 -33.00
C ARG A 256 20.06 -28.58 -33.12
N ARG A 257 19.00 -29.35 -32.85
CA ARG A 257 19.03 -30.82 -32.93
C ARG A 257 18.69 -31.39 -34.31
N GLY A 258 18.05 -30.61 -35.19
CA GLY A 258 17.66 -31.08 -36.53
C GLY A 258 18.76 -31.07 -37.60
N ALA A 259 19.94 -30.47 -37.35
CA ALA A 259 20.95 -30.21 -38.38
C ALA A 259 22.09 -31.25 -38.46
N LYS A 260 22.02 -32.36 -37.71
CA LYS A 260 23.07 -33.41 -37.73
C LYS A 260 22.49 -34.73 -38.23
N GLY A 261 22.41 -34.89 -39.55
CA GLY A 261 21.89 -36.14 -40.12
C GLY A 261 21.90 -36.23 -41.64
N GLN A 262 22.97 -35.79 -42.30
CA GLN A 262 23.24 -36.20 -43.68
C GLN A 262 24.68 -36.73 -43.77
N THR A 263 24.88 -37.94 -43.27
CA THR A 263 26.07 -38.74 -43.57
C THR A 263 25.96 -39.24 -45.00
N THR A 264 26.78 -38.65 -45.87
CA THR A 264 27.04 -39.15 -47.22
C THR A 264 27.62 -40.56 -47.13
N ALA A 265 26.91 -41.54 -47.70
CA ALA A 265 27.43 -42.88 -47.90
C ALA A 265 28.55 -42.83 -48.94
N VAL A 266 29.77 -43.20 -48.54
CA VAL A 266 30.87 -43.46 -49.45
C VAL A 266 30.72 -44.89 -49.93
N ASP A 267 30.33 -45.05 -51.19
CA ASP A 267 30.24 -46.33 -51.88
C ASP A 267 31.66 -46.83 -52.18
N ILE A 268 32.05 -47.96 -51.56
CA ILE A 268 33.37 -48.56 -51.70
C ILE A 268 33.24 -49.75 -52.65
N GLY A 269 33.74 -49.58 -53.88
CA GLY A 269 33.65 -50.59 -54.94
C GLY A 269 34.40 -51.91 -54.62
N PRO A 270 34.03 -53.03 -55.27
CA PRO A 270 34.54 -54.35 -54.94
C PRO A 270 35.99 -54.57 -55.37
N ALA A 271 36.76 -55.20 -54.48
CA ALA A 271 38.15 -55.58 -54.68
C ALA A 271 38.30 -56.79 -55.63
N ASN A 272 39.07 -56.61 -56.71
CA ASN A 272 39.52 -57.68 -57.59
C ASN A 272 40.52 -58.60 -56.86
N LYS A 273 40.15 -59.88 -56.70
CA LYS A 273 41.07 -60.95 -56.31
C LYS A 273 41.71 -61.54 -57.56
N HIS A 274 43.02 -61.34 -57.71
CA HIS A 274 43.86 -62.18 -58.56
C HIS A 274 44.33 -63.39 -57.76
N LEU A 275 44.07 -64.59 -58.27
CA LEU A 275 44.82 -65.81 -57.95
C LEU A 275 45.25 -66.44 -59.29
N VAL A 276 46.55 -66.73 -59.33
CA VAL A 276 47.36 -67.64 -60.16
C VAL A 276 46.66 -68.34 -61.33
#